data_AF-A0A6M0IDB4-F1
#
_entry.id   AF-A0A6M0IDB4-F1
#
_cell.length_a   1.000
_cell.length_b   1.000
_cell.length_c   1.000
_cell.angle_alpha   90.00
_cell.angle_beta   90.00
_cell.angle_gamma   90.00
#
_symmetry.space_group_name_H-M   'P 1'
#
loop_
_entity.id
_entity.type
_entity.pdbx_description
1 polymer ?
#
loop_
_entity_poly.entity_id
_entity_poly.type
_entity_poly.pdbx_seq_one_letter_code
_entity_poly.pdbx_strand_id
1 'polypeptide(L)'
;MRIDTVVKAVSCLSFAYLWFSPVYGQSKRLSDTLTSTYVTAVSSWLHGRDEQAKKQLLAVPAHHDSTEQRSAWHLLLDEFYFWPGEYQRYLQLADSLQVAANFYGSAKLLAQQPAVQYQLRTDSIVIPIRLKHKSHPVVDVLLNGHICRLILDTGAQRTMLSRRFVNRLGAAKLTTLTVTNYNGENVQGSLLMADSLVLGSLTVKNLPVIGAQMPFLGVDGLLGWDVLRQFAITIDYVNRQFTLRRSMPKANGNPNLLGGSYPMVLAYGAVNNQLNVVLDTGDNRQFSVSPTGLTKIGPYRTKQRLAFSSAVGQPVHISRDRLVKRTAISIDGVSYPFRNSAVFRADNVVGQVIRDGVLGSGAFRRGILRLDAPNHRFTYQHKSKQDQ
;
A
#
# COMPACT_ATOMS: atom_id res chain seq x y z
N MET A 1 5.55 2.88 26.68
CA MET A 1 5.11 1.52 26.28
C MET A 1 4.82 1.50 24.77
N ARG A 2 5.85 1.57 23.92
CA ARG A 2 5.71 1.74 22.45
C ARG A 2 6.90 1.21 21.61
N ILE A 3 7.87 0.53 22.22
CA ILE A 3 9.08 0.03 21.54
C ILE A 3 9.09 -1.52 21.54
N ASP A 4 8.78 -2.17 22.67
CA ASP A 4 8.92 -3.62 22.83
C ASP A 4 8.02 -4.48 21.92
N THR A 5 6.85 -3.97 21.52
CA THR A 5 5.94 -4.67 20.59
C THR A 5 6.43 -4.59 19.14
N VAL A 6 7.09 -3.49 18.77
CA VAL A 6 7.73 -3.34 17.45
C VAL A 6 9.00 -4.19 17.41
N VAL A 7 9.78 -4.22 18.50
CA VAL A 7 10.97 -5.07 18.64
C VAL A 7 10.61 -6.53 18.42
N LYS A 8 9.53 -7.08 19.01
CA LYS A 8 9.12 -8.48 18.80
C LYS A 8 8.63 -8.79 17.37
N ALA A 9 7.93 -7.86 16.72
CA ALA A 9 7.45 -8.04 15.35
C ALA A 9 8.60 -7.95 14.32
N VAL A 10 9.56 -7.04 14.56
CA VAL A 10 10.73 -6.81 13.70
C VAL A 10 11.83 -7.84 13.93
N SER A 11 12.04 -8.34 15.16
CA SER A 11 12.96 -9.46 15.41
C SER A 11 12.52 -10.76 14.75
N CYS A 12 11.20 -10.96 14.55
CA CYS A 12 10.68 -12.05 13.72
C CYS A 12 10.84 -11.79 12.20
N LEU A 13 10.94 -10.53 11.76
CA LEU A 13 11.20 -10.17 10.36
C LEU A 13 12.65 -10.44 9.94
N SER A 14 13.62 -10.34 10.86
CA SER A 14 14.99 -10.85 10.65
C SER A 14 14.99 -12.35 10.27
N PHE A 15 14.00 -13.11 10.75
CA PHE A 15 13.81 -14.51 10.40
C PHE A 15 13.02 -14.74 9.09
N ALA A 16 12.16 -13.81 8.66
CA ALA A 16 11.38 -13.96 7.43
C ALA A 16 12.24 -13.77 6.17
N TYR A 17 13.28 -12.94 6.22
CA TYR A 17 14.29 -12.82 5.15
C TYR A 17 15.11 -14.11 4.96
N LEU A 18 15.12 -15.05 5.92
CA LEU A 18 15.82 -16.34 5.80
C LEU A 18 15.21 -17.27 4.74
N TRP A 19 13.98 -17.03 4.27
CA TRP A 19 13.29 -17.93 3.33
C TRP A 19 13.37 -17.50 1.86
N PHE A 20 13.95 -16.33 1.55
CA PHE A 20 14.02 -15.82 0.17
C PHE A 20 15.43 -15.61 -0.39
N SER A 21 16.49 -16.08 0.28
CA SER A 21 17.85 -16.13 -0.27
C SER A 21 18.51 -17.49 -0.03
N PRO A 22 18.89 -18.26 -1.07
CA PRO A 22 19.56 -19.54 -0.89
C PRO A 22 21.07 -19.34 -0.74
N VAL A 23 21.55 -18.76 0.36
CA VAL A 23 22.99 -18.78 0.70
C VAL A 23 23.22 -18.86 2.22
N TYR A 24 23.79 -19.99 2.64
CA TYR A 24 24.45 -20.40 3.89
C TYR A 24 24.65 -19.42 5.07
N GLY A 25 24.37 -19.95 6.28
CA GLY A 25 25.40 -20.14 7.33
C GLY A 25 25.50 -19.15 8.51
N GLN A 26 25.18 -19.67 9.71
CA GLN A 26 25.64 -19.24 11.06
C GLN A 26 25.29 -17.81 11.54
N SER A 27 24.34 -17.72 12.49
CA SER A 27 23.96 -16.48 13.19
C SER A 27 25.05 -16.02 14.17
N LYS A 28 25.77 -14.94 13.86
CA LYS A 28 26.52 -14.17 14.87
C LYS A 28 25.57 -13.28 15.66
N ARG A 29 25.72 -13.24 16.99
CA ARG A 29 24.96 -12.34 17.89
C ARG A 29 25.30 -10.88 17.61
N LEU A 30 24.25 -10.07 17.66
CA LEU A 30 24.14 -8.64 17.35
C LEU A 30 24.88 -7.74 18.38
N SER A 31 25.11 -6.48 18.02
CA SER A 31 25.17 -5.39 18.99
C SER A 31 23.77 -4.79 19.16
N ASP A 32 23.30 -4.64 20.41
CA ASP A 32 21.95 -4.16 20.74
C ASP A 32 21.61 -2.78 20.12
N THR A 33 22.63 -1.98 19.81
CA THR A 33 22.53 -0.63 19.23
C THR A 33 22.06 -0.60 17.77
N LEU A 34 22.46 -1.58 16.94
CA LEU A 34 22.07 -1.59 15.52
C LEU A 34 20.59 -1.97 15.36
N THR A 35 20.16 -3.01 16.07
CA THR A 35 18.75 -3.42 16.11
C THR A 35 17.87 -2.30 16.65
N SER A 36 18.32 -1.59 17.69
CA SER A 36 17.62 -0.42 18.23
C SER A 36 17.48 0.71 17.19
N THR A 37 18.56 1.01 16.44
CA THR A 37 18.54 2.06 15.40
C THR A 37 17.54 1.73 14.28
N TYR A 38 17.58 0.52 13.73
CA TYR A 38 16.66 0.09 12.67
C TYR A 38 15.19 0.09 13.13
N VAL A 39 14.91 -0.47 14.32
CA VAL A 39 13.55 -0.47 14.88
C VAL A 39 13.04 0.96 15.10
N THR A 40 13.90 1.85 15.58
CA THR A 40 13.54 3.26 15.78
C THR A 40 13.27 3.95 14.45
N ALA A 41 14.06 3.66 13.41
CA ALA A 41 13.83 4.18 12.07
C ALA A 41 12.50 3.73 11.46
N VAL A 42 12.17 2.44 11.54
CA VAL A 42 10.87 1.90 11.11
C VAL A 42 9.73 2.59 11.86
N SER A 43 9.87 2.77 13.17
CA SER A 43 8.88 3.47 13.97
C SER A 43 8.73 4.94 13.56
N SER A 44 9.82 5.66 13.31
CA SER A 44 9.80 7.03 12.80
C SER A 44 9.09 7.12 11.46
N TRP A 45 9.44 6.26 10.51
CA TRP A 45 8.83 6.20 9.17
C TRP A 45 7.34 5.91 9.23
N LEU A 46 6.93 4.87 9.97
CA LEU A 46 5.51 4.52 10.11
C LEU A 46 4.69 5.71 10.62
N HIS A 47 5.25 6.53 11.51
CA HIS A 47 4.55 7.68 12.09
C HIS A 47 4.80 9.00 11.35
N GLY A 48 5.24 8.96 10.09
CA GLY A 48 5.41 10.16 9.25
C GLY A 48 6.54 11.09 9.68
N ARG A 49 7.48 10.60 10.52
CA ARG A 49 8.70 11.34 10.88
C ARG A 49 9.81 11.00 9.88
N ASP A 50 9.55 11.30 8.61
CA ASP A 50 10.35 10.84 7.48
C ASP A 50 11.81 11.32 7.54
N GLU A 51 12.03 12.61 7.84
CA GLU A 51 13.38 13.16 7.98
C GLU A 51 14.15 12.51 9.14
N GLN A 52 13.48 12.24 10.26
CA GLN A 52 14.09 11.54 11.40
C GLN A 52 14.44 10.10 11.02
N ALA A 53 13.52 9.39 10.36
CA ALA A 53 13.74 8.03 9.90
C ALA A 53 14.91 7.96 8.91
N LYS A 54 14.94 8.84 7.91
CA LYS A 54 16.03 8.94 6.93
C LYS A 54 17.38 9.19 7.60
N LYS A 55 17.44 10.12 8.55
CA LYS A 55 18.65 10.38 9.35
C LYS A 55 19.11 9.14 10.13
N GLN A 56 18.18 8.40 10.74
CA GLN A 56 18.48 7.18 11.49
C GLN A 56 19.00 6.06 10.56
N LEU A 57 18.42 5.90 9.37
CA LEU A 57 18.84 4.90 8.39
C LEU A 57 20.21 5.23 7.77
N LEU A 58 20.48 6.50 7.49
CA LEU A 58 21.79 6.94 6.98
C LEU A 58 22.92 6.78 7.99
N ALA A 59 22.61 6.68 9.29
CA ALA A 59 23.59 6.41 10.34
C ALA A 59 23.99 4.93 10.44
N VAL A 60 23.33 4.04 9.69
CA VAL A 60 23.64 2.60 9.69
C VAL A 60 24.94 2.34 8.90
N PRO A 61 26.01 1.78 9.52
CA PRO A 61 27.32 1.64 8.88
C PRO A 61 27.33 0.65 7.71
N ALA A 62 27.93 1.03 6.57
CA ALA A 62 28.01 0.26 5.31
C ALA A 62 28.79 -1.07 5.39
N HIS A 63 29.70 -1.23 6.37
CA HIS A 63 30.75 -2.26 6.33
C HIS A 63 30.47 -3.54 7.14
N HIS A 64 29.25 -3.73 7.63
CA HIS A 64 28.83 -5.01 8.21
C HIS A 64 27.53 -5.44 7.56
N ASP A 65 27.48 -6.66 7.05
CA ASP A 65 26.34 -7.16 6.27
C ASP A 65 25.42 -8.04 7.13
N SER A 66 24.88 -7.44 8.21
CA SER A 66 23.82 -8.09 8.99
C SER A 66 22.47 -7.98 8.28
N THR A 67 21.53 -8.86 8.61
CA THR A 67 20.17 -8.83 8.06
C THR A 67 19.44 -7.53 8.40
N GLU A 68 19.66 -6.99 9.59
CA GLU A 68 19.10 -5.72 10.06
C GLU A 68 19.66 -4.54 9.26
N GLN A 69 20.97 -4.55 8.95
CA GLN A 69 21.61 -3.57 8.08
C GLN A 69 21.00 -3.58 6.67
N ARG A 70 20.92 -4.76 6.05
CA ARG A 70 20.27 -4.91 4.74
C ARG A 70 18.83 -4.40 4.79
N SER A 71 18.08 -4.77 5.82
CA SER A 71 16.69 -4.30 5.99
C SER A 71 16.63 -2.78 6.09
N ALA A 72 17.47 -2.15 6.91
CA ALA A 72 17.55 -0.70 7.01
C ALA A 72 17.85 -0.03 5.66
N TRP A 73 18.80 -0.56 4.89
CA TRP A 73 19.12 -0.03 3.56
C TRP A 73 18.02 -0.27 2.54
N HIS A 74 17.35 -1.42 2.55
CA HIS A 74 16.17 -1.66 1.72
C HIS A 74 15.05 -0.68 2.06
N LEU A 75 14.85 -0.34 3.34
CA LEU A 75 13.81 0.61 3.73
C LEU A 75 14.14 1.99 3.18
N LEU A 76 15.40 2.40 3.36
CA LEU A 76 15.92 3.67 2.88
C LEU A 76 15.80 3.78 1.35
N LEU A 77 16.31 2.78 0.64
CA LEU A 77 16.27 2.74 -0.83
C LEU A 77 14.82 2.74 -1.34
N ASP A 78 13.98 1.84 -0.85
CA ASP A 78 12.66 1.65 -1.43
C ASP A 78 11.70 2.79 -1.05
N GLU A 79 11.51 3.05 0.24
CA GLU A 79 10.48 3.99 0.73
C GLU A 79 10.87 5.45 0.56
N PHE A 80 12.17 5.80 0.68
CA PHE A 80 12.62 7.18 0.65
C PHE A 80 13.24 7.62 -0.68
N TYR A 81 13.63 6.69 -1.56
CA TYR A 81 14.20 7.06 -2.86
C TYR A 81 13.41 6.49 -4.04
N PHE A 82 13.11 5.19 -4.08
CA PHE A 82 12.42 4.60 -5.23
C PHE A 82 10.97 5.08 -5.38
N TRP A 83 10.16 4.95 -4.33
CA TRP A 83 8.74 5.29 -4.38
C TRP A 83 8.47 6.80 -4.54
N PRO A 84 9.29 7.70 -3.97
CA PRO A 84 9.22 9.14 -4.27
C PRO A 84 9.70 9.53 -5.67
N GLY A 85 10.40 8.64 -6.39
CA GLY A 85 10.91 8.90 -7.73
C GLY A 85 12.32 9.48 -7.80
N GLU A 86 13.09 9.45 -6.70
CA GLU A 86 14.49 9.88 -6.65
C GLU A 86 15.44 8.79 -7.20
N TYR A 87 15.20 8.32 -8.43
CA TYR A 87 15.88 7.15 -9.00
C TYR A 87 17.40 7.30 -9.13
N GLN A 88 17.91 8.50 -9.41
CA GLN A 88 19.36 8.73 -9.49
C GLN A 88 20.04 8.57 -8.12
N ARG A 89 19.44 9.12 -7.06
CA ARG A 89 19.93 8.98 -5.68
C ARG A 89 19.79 7.54 -5.18
N TYR A 90 18.72 6.85 -5.56
CA TYR A 90 18.55 5.42 -5.32
C TYR A 90 19.75 4.62 -5.86
N LEU A 91 20.13 4.85 -7.13
CA LEU A 91 21.22 4.12 -7.77
C LEU A 91 22.57 4.44 -7.13
N GLN A 92 22.87 5.73 -6.93
CA GLN A 92 24.10 6.18 -6.26
C GLN A 92 24.26 5.55 -4.88
N LEU A 93 23.19 5.54 -4.08
CA LEU A 93 23.22 4.97 -2.75
C LEU A 93 23.35 3.45 -2.79
N ALA A 94 22.59 2.76 -3.65
CA ALA A 94 22.66 1.31 -3.80
C ALA A 94 24.07 0.86 -4.22
N ASP A 95 24.71 1.56 -5.16
CA ASP A 95 26.09 1.29 -5.60
C ASP A 95 27.09 1.54 -4.45
N SER A 96 26.93 2.65 -3.71
CA SER A 96 27.82 2.98 -2.58
C SER A 96 27.74 1.98 -1.43
N LEU A 97 26.56 1.43 -1.18
CA LEU A 97 26.33 0.42 -0.14
C LEU A 97 26.63 -1.00 -0.64
N GLN A 98 26.84 -1.20 -1.94
CA GLN A 98 27.03 -2.50 -2.58
C GLN A 98 25.91 -3.50 -2.26
N VAL A 99 24.66 -3.04 -2.20
CA VAL A 99 23.51 -3.88 -1.82
C VAL A 99 22.74 -4.36 -3.05
N ALA A 100 22.24 -5.60 -3.01
CA ALA A 100 21.34 -6.13 -4.01
C ALA A 100 19.93 -5.52 -3.88
N ALA A 101 19.75 -4.28 -4.35
CA ALA A 101 18.53 -3.51 -4.13
C ALA A 101 17.33 -4.02 -4.97
N ASN A 102 16.15 -4.12 -4.35
CA ASN A 102 14.95 -4.75 -4.91
C ASN A 102 14.54 -4.18 -6.28
N PHE A 103 14.64 -2.86 -6.44
CA PHE A 103 14.17 -2.15 -7.63
C PHE A 103 15.29 -1.62 -8.51
N TYR A 104 16.55 -2.08 -8.36
CA TYR A 104 17.70 -1.52 -9.08
C TYR A 104 17.50 -1.44 -10.59
N GLY A 105 17.08 -2.53 -11.23
CA GLY A 105 16.83 -2.56 -12.67
C GLY A 105 15.71 -1.59 -13.11
N SER A 106 14.65 -1.48 -12.32
CA SER A 106 13.55 -0.54 -12.60
C SER A 106 14.00 0.91 -12.41
N ALA A 107 14.75 1.19 -11.34
CA ALA A 107 15.30 2.51 -11.06
C ALA A 107 16.25 2.97 -12.18
N LYS A 108 17.11 2.09 -12.69
CA LYS A 108 18.01 2.37 -13.82
C LYS A 108 17.26 2.81 -15.08
N LEU A 109 16.17 2.12 -15.42
CA LEU A 109 15.34 2.46 -16.57
C LEU A 109 14.57 3.77 -16.35
N LEU A 110 13.98 3.94 -15.16
CA LEU A 110 13.17 5.11 -14.83
C LEU A 110 14.01 6.39 -14.64
N ALA A 111 15.26 6.28 -14.20
CA ALA A 111 16.20 7.40 -14.12
C ALA A 111 16.55 8.02 -15.48
N GLN A 112 16.30 7.30 -16.58
CA GLN A 112 16.49 7.76 -17.95
C GLN A 112 15.21 8.36 -18.56
N GLN A 113 14.10 8.32 -17.82
CA GLN A 113 12.82 8.88 -18.27
C GLN A 113 12.62 10.29 -17.70
N PRO A 114 11.79 11.14 -18.35
CA PRO A 114 11.37 12.39 -17.75
C PRO A 114 10.66 12.16 -16.40
N ALA A 115 10.90 13.06 -15.44
CA ALA A 115 10.25 13.00 -14.14
C ALA A 115 8.72 13.10 -14.28
N VAL A 116 8.00 12.43 -13.36
CA VAL A 116 6.54 12.53 -13.26
C VAL A 116 6.16 13.95 -12.89
N GLN A 117 5.19 14.54 -13.60
CA GLN A 117 4.72 15.90 -13.33
C GLN A 117 3.25 15.88 -12.98
N TYR A 118 2.88 16.48 -11.84
CA TYR A 118 1.51 16.61 -11.39
C TYR A 118 1.05 18.06 -11.56
N GLN A 119 -0.02 18.27 -12.32
CA GLN A 119 -0.64 19.57 -12.51
C GLN A 119 -2.12 19.50 -12.19
N LEU A 120 -2.53 20.05 -11.05
CA LEU A 120 -3.93 20.27 -10.70
C LEU A 120 -4.24 21.75 -10.94
N ARG A 121 -5.10 22.07 -11.94
CA ARG A 121 -5.37 23.47 -12.33
C ARG A 121 -6.31 24.20 -11.36
N THR A 122 -6.98 23.48 -10.48
CA THR A 122 -7.90 23.99 -9.44
C THR A 122 -7.43 23.51 -8.06
N ASP A 123 -7.97 24.06 -6.96
CA ASP A 123 -7.62 23.54 -5.62
C ASP A 123 -8.22 22.17 -5.34
N SER A 124 -9.32 21.84 -6.04
CA SER A 124 -10.00 20.55 -5.93
C SER A 124 -10.75 20.18 -7.22
N ILE A 125 -11.01 18.89 -7.37
CA ILE A 125 -11.92 18.29 -8.35
C ILE A 125 -12.91 17.39 -7.63
N VAL A 126 -14.16 17.40 -8.08
CA VAL A 126 -15.21 16.49 -7.63
C VAL A 126 -15.73 15.74 -8.85
N ILE A 127 -15.68 14.41 -8.82
CA ILE A 127 -15.98 13.55 -9.96
C ILE A 127 -16.97 12.48 -9.50
N PRO A 128 -18.03 12.21 -10.28
CA PRO A 128 -18.93 11.09 -9.99
C PRO A 128 -18.19 9.76 -10.12
N ILE A 129 -18.44 8.85 -9.19
CA ILE A 129 -17.91 7.48 -9.25
C ILE A 129 -19.01 6.46 -9.49
N ARG A 130 -18.64 5.35 -10.13
CA ARG A 130 -19.49 4.15 -10.19
C ARG A 130 -18.99 3.15 -9.15
N LEU A 131 -19.90 2.47 -8.47
CA LEU A 131 -19.55 1.39 -7.55
C LEU A 131 -19.72 0.04 -8.25
N LYS A 132 -18.63 -0.67 -8.48
CA LYS A 132 -18.64 -2.06 -8.96
C LYS A 132 -18.52 -3.04 -7.81
N HIS A 133 -19.08 -4.24 -8.00
CA HIS A 133 -19.02 -5.33 -7.00
C HIS A 133 -19.36 -4.86 -5.56
N LYS A 134 -20.35 -3.96 -5.45
CA LYS A 134 -20.88 -3.29 -4.25
C LYS A 134 -20.05 -2.15 -3.68
N SER A 135 -18.72 -2.12 -3.87
CA SER A 135 -17.88 -1.10 -3.21
C SER A 135 -16.64 -0.64 -3.95
N HIS A 136 -16.24 -1.25 -5.07
CA HIS A 136 -15.11 -0.74 -5.83
C HIS A 136 -15.44 0.61 -6.46
N PRO A 137 -14.80 1.71 -6.04
CA PRO A 137 -15.04 3.02 -6.63
C PRO A 137 -14.31 3.10 -7.99
N VAL A 138 -15.05 3.42 -9.04
CA VAL A 138 -14.54 3.47 -10.41
C VAL A 138 -14.70 4.88 -10.97
N VAL A 139 -13.61 5.42 -11.53
CA VAL A 139 -13.58 6.68 -12.28
C VAL A 139 -13.26 6.41 -13.75
N ASP A 140 -13.66 7.34 -14.61
CA ASP A 140 -13.14 7.43 -15.98
C ASP A 140 -12.01 8.46 -15.99
N VAL A 141 -10.89 8.08 -16.58
CA VAL A 141 -9.75 8.97 -16.88
C VAL A 141 -9.50 8.98 -18.38
N LEU A 142 -8.78 9.97 -18.89
CA LEU A 142 -8.13 9.87 -20.20
C LEU A 142 -6.68 9.47 -19.98
N LEU A 143 -6.24 8.38 -20.60
CA LEU A 143 -4.85 7.95 -20.58
C LEU A 143 -4.31 7.96 -22.02
N ASN A 144 -3.31 8.79 -22.29
CA ASN A 144 -2.85 9.16 -23.63
C ASN A 144 -4.03 9.46 -24.60
N GLY A 145 -5.04 10.20 -24.13
CA GLY A 145 -6.24 10.53 -24.92
C GLY A 145 -7.32 9.45 -25.01
N HIS A 146 -7.06 8.22 -24.53
CA HIS A 146 -8.05 7.14 -24.53
C HIS A 146 -8.82 7.07 -23.20
N ILE A 147 -10.15 6.93 -23.28
CA ILE A 147 -10.98 6.68 -22.09
C ILE A 147 -10.56 5.36 -21.43
N CYS A 148 -10.16 5.44 -20.17
CA CYS A 148 -9.73 4.32 -19.36
C CYS A 148 -10.54 4.28 -18.07
N ARG A 149 -11.19 3.15 -17.78
CA ARG A 149 -11.97 2.99 -16.53
C ARG A 149 -11.10 2.39 -15.45
N LEU A 150 -10.83 3.13 -14.38
CA LEU A 150 -9.93 2.71 -13.32
C LEU A 150 -10.66 2.55 -11.98
N ILE A 151 -10.39 1.46 -11.26
CA ILE A 151 -10.75 1.36 -9.83
C ILE A 151 -9.79 2.27 -9.05
N LEU A 152 -10.30 3.09 -8.13
CA LEU A 152 -9.42 3.79 -7.17
C LEU A 152 -8.91 2.75 -6.18
N ASP A 153 -7.62 2.44 -6.22
CA ASP A 153 -7.03 1.31 -5.51
C ASP A 153 -5.81 1.76 -4.69
N THR A 154 -6.03 1.96 -3.39
CA THR A 154 -4.97 2.29 -2.45
C THR A 154 -4.03 1.11 -2.14
N GLY A 155 -4.42 -0.12 -2.48
CA GLY A 155 -3.61 -1.32 -2.31
C GLY A 155 -2.62 -1.56 -3.47
N ALA A 156 -2.82 -0.90 -4.61
CA ALA A 156 -1.90 -0.93 -5.75
C ALA A 156 -0.83 0.15 -5.61
N GLN A 157 0.43 -0.21 -5.33
CA GLN A 157 1.51 0.79 -5.16
C GLN A 157 1.75 1.65 -6.42
N ARG A 158 1.55 1.08 -7.61
CA ARG A 158 1.59 1.78 -8.89
C ARG A 158 0.25 1.68 -9.60
N THR A 159 -0.05 2.67 -10.43
CA THR A 159 -1.16 2.60 -11.37
C THR A 159 -0.96 1.43 -12.33
N MET A 160 -1.97 0.57 -12.43
CA MET A 160 -1.89 -0.67 -13.21
C MET A 160 -2.95 -0.70 -14.31
N LEU A 161 -2.62 -1.30 -15.44
CA LEU A 161 -3.47 -1.40 -16.61
C LEU A 161 -3.60 -2.85 -17.06
N SER A 162 -4.76 -3.20 -17.57
CA SER A 162 -4.95 -4.49 -18.24
C SER A 162 -4.08 -4.57 -19.49
N ARG A 163 -3.51 -5.76 -19.76
CA ARG A 163 -2.77 -6.04 -21.02
C ARG A 163 -3.55 -5.60 -22.26
N ARG A 164 -4.86 -5.83 -22.26
CA ARG A 164 -5.78 -5.40 -23.33
C ARG A 164 -5.78 -3.89 -23.53
N PHE A 165 -5.78 -3.11 -22.44
CA PHE A 165 -5.75 -1.66 -22.52
C PHE A 165 -4.38 -1.15 -22.95
N VAL A 166 -3.30 -1.73 -22.43
CA VAL A 166 -1.91 -1.38 -22.79
C VAL A 166 -1.69 -1.45 -24.31
N ASN A 167 -2.18 -2.51 -24.96
CA ASN A 167 -2.05 -2.65 -26.42
C ASN A 167 -2.75 -1.53 -27.21
N ARG A 168 -3.81 -0.94 -26.66
CA ARG A 168 -4.52 0.19 -27.28
C ARG A 168 -3.89 1.55 -26.94
N LEU A 169 -3.21 1.63 -25.80
CA LEU A 169 -2.64 2.87 -25.27
C LEU A 169 -1.42 3.34 -26.08
N GLY A 170 -0.71 2.42 -26.74
CA GLY A 170 0.53 2.72 -27.46
C GLY A 170 1.69 3.18 -26.58
N ALA A 171 1.62 2.95 -25.27
CA ALA A 171 2.64 3.36 -24.31
C ALA A 171 3.98 2.62 -24.52
N ALA A 172 5.09 3.34 -24.32
CA ALA A 172 6.42 2.78 -24.45
C ALA A 172 6.68 1.75 -23.34
N LYS A 173 6.88 0.49 -23.72
CA LYS A 173 7.30 -0.58 -22.79
C LYS A 173 8.79 -0.44 -22.48
N LEU A 174 9.14 -0.30 -21.21
CA LEU A 174 10.53 -0.24 -20.75
C LEU A 174 11.10 -1.64 -20.50
N THR A 175 10.35 -2.50 -19.80
CA THR A 175 10.79 -3.86 -19.47
C THR A 175 9.63 -4.76 -19.08
N THR A 176 9.89 -6.07 -19.04
CA THR A 176 9.04 -7.05 -18.36
C THR A 176 9.52 -7.18 -16.91
N LEU A 177 8.61 -7.34 -15.96
CA LEU A 177 8.96 -7.52 -14.55
C LEU A 177 7.99 -8.49 -13.85
N THR A 178 8.33 -8.85 -12.63
CA THR A 178 7.43 -9.60 -11.75
C THR A 178 6.79 -8.64 -10.75
N VAL A 179 5.47 -8.76 -10.59
CA VAL A 179 4.67 -8.01 -9.61
C VAL A 179 4.12 -9.01 -8.61
N THR A 180 4.17 -8.69 -7.32
CA THR A 180 3.50 -9.47 -6.29
C THR A 180 2.06 -9.00 -6.15
N ASN A 181 1.09 -9.91 -6.29
CA ASN A 181 -0.32 -9.57 -6.17
C ASN A 181 -0.80 -9.57 -4.70
N TYR A 182 -2.08 -9.25 -4.49
CA TYR A 182 -2.74 -9.21 -3.17
C TYR A 182 -2.59 -10.49 -2.33
N ASN A 183 -2.50 -11.65 -2.99
CA ASN A 183 -2.35 -12.96 -2.34
C ASN A 183 -0.90 -13.30 -2.00
N GLY A 184 0.08 -12.48 -2.39
CA GLY A 184 1.51 -12.76 -2.22
C GLY A 184 2.11 -13.56 -3.38
N GLU A 185 1.41 -13.67 -4.51
CA GLU A 185 1.87 -14.47 -5.65
C GLU A 185 2.57 -13.59 -6.69
N ASN A 186 3.60 -14.14 -7.30
CA ASN A 186 4.37 -13.49 -8.35
C ASN A 186 3.67 -13.61 -9.70
N VAL A 187 3.47 -12.47 -10.36
CA VAL A 187 2.74 -12.33 -11.61
C VAL A 187 3.59 -11.56 -12.61
N GLN A 188 3.63 -12.03 -13.85
CA GLN A 188 4.32 -11.31 -14.92
C GLN A 188 3.57 -10.03 -15.31
N GLY A 189 4.27 -8.90 -15.19
CA GLY A 189 3.85 -7.58 -15.64
C GLY A 189 4.84 -6.95 -16.62
N SER A 190 4.52 -5.74 -17.06
CA SER A 190 5.42 -4.90 -17.85
C SER A 190 5.42 -3.49 -17.29
N LEU A 191 6.60 -2.88 -17.18
CA LEU A 191 6.74 -1.47 -16.84
C LEU A 191 6.66 -0.66 -18.13
N LEU A 192 5.78 0.34 -18.16
CA LEU A 192 5.60 1.24 -19.30
C LEU A 192 5.55 2.70 -18.84
N MET A 193 5.74 3.62 -19.79
CA MET A 193 5.53 5.05 -19.59
C MET A 193 4.24 5.50 -20.28
N ALA A 194 3.28 5.99 -19.51
CA ALA A 194 2.14 6.73 -20.03
C ALA A 194 2.50 8.22 -20.13
N ASP A 195 2.21 8.83 -21.28
CA ASP A 195 2.54 10.22 -21.55
C ASP A 195 1.69 11.16 -20.71
N SER A 196 0.39 10.85 -20.58
CA SER A 196 -0.54 11.64 -19.77
C SER A 196 -1.70 10.83 -19.19
N LEU A 197 -2.04 11.14 -17.94
CA LEU A 197 -3.29 10.79 -17.28
C LEU A 197 -4.06 12.07 -16.98
N VAL A 198 -5.31 12.17 -17.43
CA VAL A 198 -6.21 13.30 -17.14
C VAL A 198 -7.44 12.81 -16.38
N LEU A 199 -7.70 13.44 -15.23
CA LEU A 199 -8.86 13.18 -14.37
C LEU A 199 -9.43 14.52 -13.89
N GLY A 200 -10.57 14.95 -14.46
CA GLY A 200 -11.06 16.32 -14.24
C GLY A 200 -10.00 17.35 -14.67
N SER A 201 -9.62 18.26 -13.76
CA SER A 201 -8.55 19.24 -13.98
C SER A 201 -7.16 18.77 -13.53
N LEU A 202 -7.02 17.52 -13.06
CA LEU A 202 -5.72 16.89 -12.82
C LEU A 202 -5.13 16.39 -14.14
N THR A 203 -3.88 16.75 -14.40
CA THR A 203 -3.03 16.14 -15.43
C THR A 203 -1.77 15.60 -14.76
N VAL A 204 -1.47 14.33 -14.99
CA VAL A 204 -0.20 13.69 -14.60
C VAL A 204 0.55 13.35 -15.88
N LYS A 205 1.77 13.85 -16.06
CA LYS A 205 2.62 13.53 -17.22
C LYS A 205 3.74 12.57 -16.85
N ASN A 206 4.19 11.80 -17.84
CA ASN A 206 5.32 10.86 -17.72
C ASN A 206 5.10 9.83 -16.60
N LEU A 207 3.90 9.25 -16.52
CA LEU A 207 3.52 8.36 -15.43
C LEU A 207 4.01 6.91 -15.70
N PRO A 208 4.86 6.34 -14.85
CA PRO A 208 5.19 4.92 -14.92
C PRO A 208 3.96 4.08 -14.54
N VAL A 209 3.56 3.16 -15.41
CA VAL A 209 2.40 2.28 -15.20
C VAL A 209 2.81 0.81 -15.35
N ILE A 210 2.05 -0.07 -14.72
CA ILE A 210 2.26 -1.51 -14.81
C ILE A 210 1.17 -2.18 -15.67
N GLY A 211 1.56 -2.76 -16.80
CA GLY A 211 0.68 -3.62 -17.59
C GLY A 211 0.65 -5.05 -17.05
N ALA A 212 -0.52 -5.55 -16.65
CA ALA A 212 -0.67 -6.93 -16.15
C ALA A 212 -2.02 -7.54 -16.53
N GLN A 213 -2.16 -8.85 -16.34
CA GLN A 213 -3.46 -9.51 -16.49
C GLN A 213 -4.37 -9.08 -15.33
N MET A 214 -5.52 -8.48 -15.64
CA MET A 214 -6.46 -7.99 -14.63
C MET A 214 -7.62 -8.97 -14.43
N PRO A 215 -8.10 -9.17 -13.19
CA PRO A 215 -9.20 -10.08 -12.89
C PRO A 215 -10.59 -9.42 -13.10
N PHE A 216 -10.64 -8.09 -13.23
CA PHE A 216 -11.87 -7.33 -13.14
C PHE A 216 -12.50 -7.11 -14.52
N LEU A 217 -13.74 -7.57 -14.69
CA LEU A 217 -14.49 -7.35 -15.93
C LEU A 217 -15.05 -5.92 -16.02
N GLY A 218 -14.90 -5.32 -17.20
CA GLY A 218 -15.44 -4.00 -17.55
C GLY A 218 -14.77 -2.82 -16.85
N VAL A 219 -13.57 -3.02 -16.31
CA VAL A 219 -12.62 -1.95 -15.98
C VAL A 219 -11.34 -2.20 -16.78
N ASP A 220 -10.57 -1.15 -17.00
CA ASP A 220 -9.35 -1.21 -17.79
C ASP A 220 -8.08 -1.23 -16.93
N GLY A 221 -8.19 -0.95 -15.62
CA GLY A 221 -7.07 -0.94 -14.69
C GLY A 221 -7.40 -0.47 -13.27
N LEU A 222 -6.36 -0.10 -12.54
CA LEU A 222 -6.33 0.38 -11.16
C LEU A 222 -5.60 1.74 -11.13
N LEU A 223 -6.22 2.78 -10.60
CA LEU A 223 -5.55 4.03 -10.26
C LEU A 223 -4.90 3.86 -8.89
N GLY A 224 -3.57 3.77 -8.90
CA GLY A 224 -2.78 3.32 -7.76
C GLY A 224 -2.47 4.41 -6.74
N TRP A 225 -1.83 3.97 -5.67
CA TRP A 225 -1.34 4.80 -4.58
C TRP A 225 -0.25 5.79 -5.02
N ASP A 226 0.52 5.49 -6.07
CA ASP A 226 1.49 6.42 -6.67
C ASP A 226 0.89 7.78 -7.01
N VAL A 227 -0.31 7.79 -7.61
CA VAL A 227 -1.06 9.01 -7.93
C VAL A 227 -1.91 9.47 -6.74
N LEU A 228 -2.65 8.56 -6.10
CA LEU A 228 -3.61 8.91 -5.04
C LEU A 228 -2.93 9.57 -3.82
N ARG A 229 -1.73 9.13 -3.45
CA ARG A 229 -1.02 9.63 -2.27
C ARG A 229 -0.50 11.06 -2.39
N GLN A 230 -0.51 11.64 -3.59
CA GLN A 230 -0.05 13.02 -3.83
C GLN A 230 -1.07 14.07 -3.36
N PHE A 231 -2.29 13.63 -3.00
CA PHE A 231 -3.43 14.50 -2.75
C PHE A 231 -4.15 14.14 -1.45
N ALA A 232 -4.97 15.07 -0.98
CA ALA A 232 -6.02 14.74 -0.04
C ALA A 232 -7.24 14.24 -0.84
N ILE A 233 -7.62 12.99 -0.63
CA ILE A 233 -8.71 12.34 -1.34
C ILE A 233 -9.89 12.05 -0.42
N THR A 234 -11.10 12.09 -1.00
CA THR A 234 -12.35 11.73 -0.33
C THR A 234 -13.15 10.82 -1.25
N ILE A 235 -13.59 9.67 -0.73
CA ILE A 235 -14.53 8.77 -1.39
C ILE A 235 -15.81 8.81 -0.58
N ASP A 236 -16.81 9.55 -1.08
CA ASP A 236 -18.17 9.55 -0.54
C ASP A 236 -18.94 8.39 -1.20
N TYR A 237 -19.00 7.24 -0.52
CA TYR A 237 -19.68 6.06 -1.01
C TYR A 237 -21.20 6.24 -1.10
N VAL A 238 -21.75 7.13 -0.27
CA VAL A 238 -23.19 7.37 -0.17
C VAL A 238 -23.64 8.22 -1.35
N ASN A 239 -22.96 9.33 -1.59
CA ASN A 239 -23.26 10.26 -2.68
C ASN A 239 -22.58 9.86 -4.00
N ARG A 240 -21.75 8.82 -3.98
CA ARG A 240 -20.97 8.33 -5.14
C ARG A 240 -20.13 9.42 -5.77
N GLN A 241 -19.37 10.11 -4.94
CA GLN A 241 -18.45 11.16 -5.37
C GLN A 241 -17.03 10.85 -4.92
N PHE A 242 -16.08 11.16 -5.81
CA PHE A 242 -14.66 11.21 -5.50
C PHE A 242 -14.22 12.67 -5.54
N THR A 243 -13.62 13.13 -4.45
CA THR A 243 -12.96 14.43 -4.39
C THR A 243 -11.47 14.23 -4.28
N LEU A 244 -10.72 14.96 -5.10
CA LEU A 244 -9.27 15.06 -5.00
C LEU A 244 -8.93 16.53 -4.87
N ARG A 245 -8.14 16.89 -3.86
CA ARG A 245 -7.73 18.27 -3.59
C ARG A 245 -6.27 18.35 -3.20
N ARG A 246 -5.67 19.53 -3.39
CA ARG A 246 -4.34 19.81 -2.85
C ARG A 246 -4.37 19.60 -1.34
N SER A 247 -3.39 18.87 -0.83
CA SER A 247 -3.21 18.77 0.62
C SER A 247 -2.73 20.13 1.14
N MET A 248 -3.38 20.62 2.18
CA MET A 248 -3.00 21.86 2.85
C MET A 248 -2.24 21.49 4.12
N PRO A 249 -1.06 22.07 4.39
CA PRO A 249 -0.32 21.78 5.61
C PRO A 249 -1.22 21.97 6.83
N LYS A 250 -1.34 20.93 7.66
CA LYS A 250 -2.05 21.01 8.94
C LYS A 250 -1.07 20.92 10.09
N ALA A 251 -1.21 21.83 11.05
CA ALA A 251 -0.33 21.92 12.21
C ALA A 251 -0.60 20.87 13.31
N ASN A 252 -1.79 20.26 13.36
CA ASN A 252 -2.23 19.53 14.55
C ASN A 252 -2.95 18.21 14.27
N GLY A 253 -2.54 17.16 15.00
CA GLY A 253 -3.19 15.84 15.08
C GLY A 253 -2.17 14.70 15.14
N ASN A 254 -2.45 13.66 15.93
CA ASN A 254 -1.61 12.45 15.88
C ASN A 254 -1.82 11.75 14.51
N PRO A 255 -0.72 11.37 13.82
CA PRO A 255 -0.83 10.64 12.55
C PRO A 255 -1.50 9.29 12.80
N ASN A 256 -2.42 8.93 11.91
CA ASN A 256 -3.16 7.66 11.96
C ASN A 256 -3.27 6.98 10.59
N LEU A 257 -2.78 7.64 9.53
CA LEU A 257 -2.45 7.03 8.25
C LEU A 257 -0.92 6.93 8.18
N LEU A 258 -0.43 5.71 8.31
CA LEU A 258 0.96 5.33 8.42
C LEU A 258 1.49 4.78 7.09
N GLY A 259 2.82 4.68 7.00
CA GLY A 259 3.52 4.10 5.87
C GLY A 259 3.74 5.06 4.70
N GLY A 260 4.46 4.59 3.69
CA GLY A 260 4.78 5.34 2.47
C GLY A 260 4.12 4.72 1.24
N SER A 261 4.77 3.72 0.67
CA SER A 261 4.33 3.03 -0.55
C SER A 261 3.06 2.18 -0.36
N TYR A 262 2.72 1.85 0.89
CA TYR A 262 1.48 1.19 1.27
C TYR A 262 0.77 1.97 2.37
N PRO A 263 -0.49 2.38 2.17
CA PRO A 263 -1.24 3.09 3.20
C PRO A 263 -1.67 2.12 4.29
N MET A 264 -1.28 2.42 5.52
CA MET A 264 -1.65 1.65 6.71
C MET A 264 -2.42 2.52 7.67
N VAL A 265 -3.36 1.94 8.42
CA VAL A 265 -4.00 2.63 9.54
C VAL A 265 -3.53 2.02 10.85
N LEU A 266 -3.28 2.91 11.81
CA LEU A 266 -2.98 2.50 13.18
C LEU A 266 -4.28 2.00 13.82
N ALA A 267 -4.41 0.67 13.90
CA ALA A 267 -5.56 0.03 14.50
C ALA A 267 -5.15 -0.76 15.75
N TYR A 268 -6.12 -1.01 16.62
CA TYR A 268 -5.94 -1.77 17.85
C TYR A 268 -6.98 -2.88 17.95
N GLY A 269 -6.54 -4.09 18.30
CA GLY A 269 -7.39 -5.24 18.61
C GLY A 269 -7.86 -5.23 20.06
N ALA A 270 -8.28 -6.40 20.56
CA ALA A 270 -8.63 -6.56 21.96
C ALA A 270 -7.41 -6.32 22.87
N VAL A 271 -7.65 -5.76 24.07
CA VAL A 271 -6.60 -5.46 25.08
C VAL A 271 -5.49 -4.54 24.53
N ASN A 272 -5.83 -3.65 23.60
CA ASN A 272 -4.94 -2.60 23.07
C ASN A 272 -3.69 -3.13 22.31
N ASN A 273 -3.76 -4.34 21.75
CA ASN A 273 -2.73 -4.84 20.85
C ASN A 273 -2.74 -4.08 19.52
N GLN A 274 -1.61 -3.48 19.14
CA GLN A 274 -1.47 -2.78 17.86
C GLN A 274 -1.57 -3.75 16.66
N LEU A 275 -2.29 -3.34 15.62
CA LEU A 275 -2.45 -4.03 14.35
C LEU A 275 -1.92 -3.15 13.21
N ASN A 276 -1.08 -3.71 12.36
CA ASN A 276 -0.67 -3.11 11.08
C ASN A 276 -1.71 -3.44 10.01
N VAL A 277 -2.65 -2.52 9.79
CA VAL A 277 -3.79 -2.74 8.88
C VAL A 277 -3.61 -1.94 7.61
N VAL A 278 -3.46 -2.61 6.47
CA VAL A 278 -3.38 -1.95 5.16
C VAL A 278 -4.76 -1.48 4.71
N LEU A 279 -4.84 -0.29 4.10
CA LEU A 279 -6.02 0.21 3.42
C LEU A 279 -6.00 -0.21 1.96
N ASP A 280 -7.02 -0.93 1.52
CA ASP A 280 -7.12 -1.44 0.16
C ASP A 280 -8.51 -1.18 -0.42
N THR A 281 -8.70 -0.01 -1.03
CA THR A 281 -9.97 0.30 -1.71
C THR A 281 -10.23 -0.58 -2.94
N GLY A 282 -9.23 -1.33 -3.41
CA GLY A 282 -9.32 -2.41 -4.40
C GLY A 282 -9.81 -3.75 -3.84
N ASP A 283 -10.00 -3.89 -2.52
CA ASP A 283 -10.66 -5.04 -1.88
C ASP A 283 -12.13 -4.72 -1.55
N ASN A 284 -13.08 -5.58 -1.91
CA ASN A 284 -14.51 -5.42 -1.56
C ASN A 284 -14.90 -6.00 -0.19
N ARG A 285 -13.98 -6.69 0.47
CA ARG A 285 -14.19 -7.18 1.84
C ARG A 285 -14.25 -5.98 2.80
N GLN A 286 -14.79 -6.21 4.00
CA GLN A 286 -14.80 -5.16 5.03
C GLN A 286 -13.47 -5.16 5.76
N PHE A 287 -13.18 -6.27 6.42
CA PHE A 287 -11.94 -6.47 7.14
C PHE A 287 -11.47 -7.91 6.93
N SER A 288 -10.19 -8.07 6.63
CA SER A 288 -9.50 -9.35 6.53
C SER A 288 -8.35 -9.36 7.52
N VAL A 289 -8.08 -10.50 8.14
CA VAL A 289 -7.05 -10.68 9.17
C VAL A 289 -6.08 -11.77 8.76
N SER A 290 -4.80 -11.57 9.04
CA SER A 290 -3.76 -12.58 8.80
C SER A 290 -3.67 -13.57 9.97
N PRO A 291 -2.95 -14.70 9.82
CA PRO A 291 -2.64 -15.59 10.94
C PRO A 291 -2.01 -14.86 12.13
N THR A 292 -1.03 -13.98 11.91
CA THR A 292 -0.45 -13.14 12.97
C THR A 292 -1.48 -12.16 13.54
N GLY A 293 -2.28 -11.51 12.68
CA GLY A 293 -3.36 -10.62 13.13
C GLY A 293 -4.39 -11.30 14.03
N LEU A 294 -4.70 -12.58 13.81
CA LEU A 294 -5.61 -13.35 14.67
C LEU A 294 -5.14 -13.44 16.12
N THR A 295 -3.83 -13.45 16.35
CA THR A 295 -3.26 -13.49 17.71
C THR A 295 -3.48 -12.17 18.46
N LYS A 296 -3.75 -11.09 17.74
CA LYS A 296 -3.84 -9.71 18.26
C LYS A 296 -5.28 -9.22 18.45
N ILE A 297 -6.27 -9.86 17.82
CA ILE A 297 -7.69 -9.44 17.89
C ILE A 297 -8.46 -10.00 19.10
N GLY A 298 -7.82 -10.81 19.96
CA GLY A 298 -8.44 -11.42 21.14
C GLY A 298 -9.22 -12.72 20.84
N PRO A 299 -10.01 -13.24 21.80
CA PRO A 299 -10.75 -14.48 21.64
C PRO A 299 -11.75 -14.42 20.49
N TYR A 300 -11.82 -15.48 19.68
CA TYR A 300 -12.64 -15.48 18.49
C TYR A 300 -13.31 -16.83 18.20
N ARG A 301 -14.40 -16.78 17.43
CA ARG A 301 -15.05 -17.97 16.86
C ARG A 301 -14.95 -17.94 15.34
N THR A 302 -14.76 -19.10 14.74
CA THR A 302 -14.68 -19.22 13.29
C THR A 302 -15.91 -19.87 12.66
N LYS A 303 -16.07 -19.69 11.36
CA LYS A 303 -16.88 -20.54 10.48
C LYS A 303 -16.17 -20.68 9.15
N GLN A 304 -16.57 -21.67 8.36
CA GLN A 304 -16.18 -21.74 6.95
C GLN A 304 -17.29 -21.17 6.08
N ARG A 305 -16.92 -20.66 4.92
CA ARG A 305 -17.86 -20.22 3.89
C ARG A 305 -17.23 -20.43 2.52
N LEU A 306 -18.02 -20.89 1.55
CA LEU A 306 -17.62 -20.82 0.15
C LEU A 306 -17.44 -19.35 -0.26
N ALA A 307 -16.30 -19.07 -0.86
CA ALA A 307 -15.91 -17.75 -1.33
C ALA A 307 -15.39 -17.85 -2.77
N PHE A 308 -15.52 -16.72 -3.46
CA PHE A 308 -14.97 -16.51 -4.79
C PHE A 308 -13.97 -15.37 -4.65
N SER A 309 -12.73 -15.61 -5.06
CA SER A 309 -11.65 -14.62 -5.01
C SER A 309 -10.98 -14.49 -6.36
N SER A 310 -10.46 -13.30 -6.59
CA SER A 310 -9.69 -12.96 -7.78
C SER A 310 -8.65 -11.90 -7.41
N ALA A 311 -7.49 -11.96 -8.05
CA ALA A 311 -6.39 -11.01 -7.85
C ALA A 311 -5.71 -10.74 -9.20
N VAL A 312 -4.88 -9.70 -9.28
CA VAL A 312 -4.05 -9.45 -10.46
C VAL A 312 -3.28 -10.73 -10.81
N GLY A 313 -3.29 -11.10 -12.09
CA GLY A 313 -2.64 -12.30 -12.61
C GLY A 313 -3.37 -13.63 -12.40
N GLN A 314 -4.47 -13.65 -11.66
CA GLN A 314 -5.13 -14.89 -11.24
C GLN A 314 -6.58 -14.96 -11.74
N PRO A 315 -7.01 -16.10 -12.30
CA PRO A 315 -8.42 -16.31 -12.61
C PRO A 315 -9.25 -16.35 -11.32
N VAL A 316 -10.57 -16.19 -11.47
CA VAL A 316 -11.51 -16.39 -10.36
C VAL A 316 -11.37 -17.84 -9.87
N HIS A 317 -11.16 -18.02 -8.58
CA HIS A 317 -11.12 -19.34 -7.96
C HIS A 317 -12.12 -19.44 -6.81
N ILE A 318 -12.56 -20.67 -6.55
CA ILE A 318 -13.46 -21.02 -5.47
C ILE A 318 -12.64 -21.54 -4.30
N SER A 319 -12.92 -21.06 -3.10
CA SER A 319 -12.28 -21.50 -1.87
C SER A 319 -13.28 -21.70 -0.75
N ARG A 320 -12.93 -22.52 0.25
CA ARG A 320 -13.59 -22.52 1.56
C ARG A 320 -12.80 -21.59 2.48
N ASP A 321 -13.22 -20.34 2.54
CA ASP A 321 -12.57 -19.34 3.39
C ASP A 321 -12.96 -19.53 4.85
N ARG A 322 -11.95 -19.45 5.73
CA ARG A 322 -12.16 -19.30 7.16
C ARG A 322 -12.56 -17.86 7.44
N LEU A 323 -13.65 -17.68 8.17
CA LEU A 323 -14.14 -16.38 8.60
C LEU A 323 -14.14 -16.32 10.13
N VAL A 324 -13.68 -15.21 10.68
CA VAL A 324 -13.86 -14.88 12.10
C VAL A 324 -15.18 -14.18 12.29
N LYS A 325 -15.98 -14.60 13.28
CA LYS A 325 -17.25 -13.96 13.64
C LYS A 325 -17.02 -12.85 14.64
N ARG A 326 -17.73 -11.73 14.48
CA ARG A 326 -17.84 -10.62 15.46
C ARG A 326 -16.47 -10.12 15.95
N THR A 327 -15.68 -9.59 15.03
CA THR A 327 -14.44 -8.88 15.37
C THR A 327 -14.73 -7.39 15.53
N ALA A 328 -13.84 -6.68 16.20
CA ALA A 328 -13.79 -5.23 16.17
C ALA A 328 -12.34 -4.79 16.20
N ILE A 329 -12.04 -3.66 15.57
CA ILE A 329 -10.78 -2.94 15.74
C ILE A 329 -11.09 -1.51 16.15
N SER A 330 -10.20 -0.88 16.89
CA SER A 330 -10.29 0.53 17.24
C SER A 330 -9.30 1.34 16.40
N ILE A 331 -9.74 2.45 15.82
CA ILE A 331 -8.88 3.44 15.13
C ILE A 331 -9.23 4.80 15.72
N ASP A 332 -8.23 5.54 16.21
CA ASP A 332 -8.42 6.80 16.97
C ASP A 332 -9.45 6.68 18.11
N GLY A 333 -9.48 5.55 18.80
CA GLY A 333 -10.43 5.30 19.90
C GLY A 333 -11.85 4.94 19.45
N VAL A 334 -12.16 5.04 18.15
CA VAL A 334 -13.47 4.67 17.58
C VAL A 334 -13.47 3.18 17.26
N SER A 335 -14.45 2.44 17.81
CA SER A 335 -14.61 1.01 17.54
C SER A 335 -15.34 0.75 16.22
N TYR A 336 -14.76 -0.11 15.39
CA TYR A 336 -15.28 -0.57 14.10
C TYR A 336 -15.64 -2.05 14.18
N PRO A 337 -16.93 -2.40 14.34
CA PRO A 337 -17.37 -3.79 14.43
C PRO A 337 -17.52 -4.44 13.05
N PHE A 338 -17.06 -5.68 12.91
CA PHE A 338 -17.24 -6.50 11.73
C PHE A 338 -17.94 -7.82 12.07
N ARG A 339 -19.07 -8.07 11.41
CA ARG A 339 -19.84 -9.32 11.62
C ARG A 339 -19.04 -10.56 11.22
N ASN A 340 -18.33 -10.47 10.08
CA ASN A 340 -17.45 -11.54 9.60
C ASN A 340 -16.19 -10.91 8.99
N SER A 341 -15.03 -11.36 9.42
CA SER A 341 -13.73 -11.00 8.84
C SER A 341 -13.12 -12.21 8.14
N ALA A 342 -12.64 -12.02 6.92
CA ALA A 342 -11.94 -13.10 6.20
C ALA A 342 -10.57 -13.36 6.83
N VAL A 343 -10.12 -14.61 6.81
CA VAL A 343 -8.78 -14.99 7.27
C VAL A 343 -7.91 -15.29 6.07
N PHE A 344 -6.77 -14.61 5.96
CA PHE A 344 -5.77 -14.93 4.94
C PHE A 344 -5.18 -16.32 5.19
N ARG A 345 -4.75 -16.99 4.11
CA ARG A 345 -4.10 -18.31 4.21
C ARG A 345 -2.73 -18.25 4.87
N ALA A 346 -2.00 -17.16 4.66
CA ALA A 346 -0.66 -16.94 5.16
C ALA A 346 -0.48 -15.47 5.60
N ASP A 347 0.55 -15.23 6.40
CA ASP A 347 1.05 -13.89 6.66
C ASP A 347 1.82 -13.39 5.43
N ASN A 348 1.64 -12.10 5.12
CA ASN A 348 2.38 -11.43 4.05
C ASN A 348 3.13 -10.24 4.64
N VAL A 349 4.34 -10.00 4.13
CA VAL A 349 5.12 -8.79 4.43
C VAL A 349 4.79 -7.73 3.39
N VAL A 350 4.56 -6.51 3.86
CA VAL A 350 4.26 -5.34 3.03
C VAL A 350 5.28 -4.26 3.37
N GLY A 351 6.10 -3.87 2.39
CA GLY A 351 7.32 -3.10 2.67
C GLY A 351 8.23 -3.91 3.59
N GLN A 352 8.30 -3.51 4.86
CA GLN A 352 9.08 -4.20 5.90
C GLN A 352 8.27 -4.59 7.14
N VAL A 353 6.93 -4.61 7.03
CA VAL A 353 6.06 -4.94 8.15
C VAL A 353 5.15 -6.11 7.82
N ILE A 354 4.90 -6.97 8.80
CA ILE A 354 3.87 -8.01 8.68
C ILE A 354 2.51 -7.31 8.62
N ARG A 355 1.74 -7.64 7.58
CA ARG A 355 0.37 -7.16 7.39
C ARG A 355 -0.57 -7.98 8.26
N ASP A 356 -0.95 -7.42 9.41
CA ASP A 356 -1.90 -8.06 10.34
C ASP A 356 -3.32 -8.11 9.79
N GLY A 357 -3.68 -7.16 8.93
CA GLY A 357 -5.00 -7.12 8.31
C GLY A 357 -5.11 -6.17 7.13
N VAL A 358 -6.27 -6.21 6.48
CA VAL A 358 -6.64 -5.33 5.38
C VAL A 358 -8.04 -4.79 5.63
N LEU A 359 -8.21 -3.47 5.56
CA LEU A 359 -9.50 -2.82 5.45
C LEU A 359 -9.82 -2.54 3.99
N GLY A 360 -10.84 -3.23 3.49
CA GLY A 360 -11.32 -3.06 2.13
C GLY A 360 -12.36 -1.96 2.01
N SER A 361 -12.64 -1.54 0.78
CA SER A 361 -13.74 -0.63 0.42
C SER A 361 -15.11 -1.05 0.98
N GLY A 362 -15.31 -2.35 1.25
CA GLY A 362 -16.52 -2.87 1.84
C GLY A 362 -16.83 -2.29 3.23
N ALA A 363 -15.81 -1.88 3.99
CA ALA A 363 -15.95 -1.28 5.32
C ALA A 363 -16.53 0.14 5.26
N PHE A 364 -16.38 0.83 4.13
CA PHE A 364 -16.67 2.26 4.00
C PHE A 364 -17.98 2.56 3.24
N ARG A 365 -18.70 1.52 2.79
CA ARG A 365 -19.91 1.60 1.95
C ARG A 365 -21.03 2.52 2.46
N ARG A 366 -21.04 2.84 3.75
CA ARG A 366 -22.09 3.60 4.42
C ARG A 366 -21.62 4.99 4.85
N GLY A 367 -20.56 5.49 4.25
CA GLY A 367 -19.97 6.72 4.74
C GLY A 367 -19.00 7.37 3.79
N ILE A 368 -18.20 8.26 4.36
CA ILE A 368 -17.20 9.03 3.66
C ILE A 368 -15.83 8.62 4.18
N LEU A 369 -15.02 8.04 3.30
CA LEU A 369 -13.60 7.78 3.55
C LEU A 369 -12.79 9.00 3.12
N ARG A 370 -11.88 9.49 3.97
CA ARG A 370 -10.93 10.55 3.62
C ARG A 370 -9.51 10.12 3.96
N LEU A 371 -8.61 10.25 2.99
CA LEU A 371 -7.18 10.00 3.13
C LEU A 371 -6.43 11.26 2.73
N ASP A 372 -5.58 11.76 3.62
CA ASP A 372 -4.68 12.88 3.36
C ASP A 372 -3.27 12.37 3.65
N ALA A 373 -2.69 11.71 2.65
CA ALA A 373 -1.40 11.05 2.76
C ALA A 373 -0.25 12.04 3.05
N PRO A 374 -0.17 13.23 2.41
CA PRO A 374 0.86 14.21 2.76
C PRO A 374 0.79 14.71 4.21
N ASN A 375 -0.37 14.63 4.86
CA ASN A 375 -0.56 14.97 6.28
C ASN A 375 -0.73 13.73 7.18
N HIS A 376 -0.47 12.51 6.69
CA HIS A 376 -0.58 11.27 7.46
C HIS A 376 -1.93 11.08 8.18
N ARG A 377 -3.04 11.47 7.52
CA ARG A 377 -4.38 11.44 8.11
C ARG A 377 -5.36 10.51 7.38
N PHE A 378 -5.98 9.65 8.16
CA PHE A 378 -7.14 8.83 7.82
C PHE A 378 -8.34 9.33 8.63
N THR A 379 -9.51 9.46 7.98
CA THR A 379 -10.78 9.57 8.69
C THR A 379 -11.86 8.79 7.96
N TYR A 380 -12.80 8.24 8.72
CA TYR A 380 -14.02 7.68 8.17
C TYR A 380 -15.21 8.18 8.98
N GLN A 381 -16.20 8.68 8.26
CA GLN A 381 -17.46 9.16 8.84
C GLN A 381 -18.59 8.27 8.35
N HIS A 382 -19.18 7.49 9.24
CA HIS A 382 -20.41 6.76 8.94
C HIS A 382 -21.56 7.75 8.78
N LYS A 383 -22.33 7.65 7.69
CA LYS A 383 -23.58 8.39 7.51
C LYS A 383 -24.74 7.47 7.86
N SER A 384 -25.59 7.89 8.80
CA SER A 384 -26.80 7.12 9.11
C SER A 384 -27.84 7.34 8.00
N LYS A 385 -28.82 6.44 7.90
CA LYS A 385 -29.98 6.65 7.00
C LYS A 385 -30.87 7.83 7.41
N GLN A 386 -30.66 8.43 8.59
CA GLN A 386 -31.41 9.59 9.08
C GLN A 386 -30.78 10.93 8.67
N ASP A 387 -29.60 10.92 8.05
CA ASP A 387 -28.86 12.12 7.61
C ASP A 387 -29.06 12.42 6.10
N GLN A 388 -30.08 11.83 5.47
CA GLN A 388 -30.52 12.03 4.09
C GLN A 388 -31.97 12.48 4.10
#